data_AF-A0A967SWR7-F1
#
_entry.id   AF-A0A967SWR7-F1
#
_cell.length_a   1.000
_cell.length_b   1.000
_cell.length_c   1.000
_cell.angle_alpha   90.00
_cell.angle_beta   90.00
_cell.angle_gamma   90.00
#
_symmetry.space_group_name_H-M   'P 1'
#
loop_
_entity.id
_entity.type
_entity.pdbx_description
1 polymer ?
#
loop_
_entity_poly.entity_id
_entity_poly.type
_entity_poly.pdbx_seq_one_letter_code
_entity_poly.pdbx_strand_id
1 'polypeptide(L)'
;MGIPGKNIYRIWIILFLFSPQIVLLAESATEINLIYTGNINCTLDDCHCEGEVVGGFTRILTVLNQLNSQYPEMILVDGGDFLSSYSIPKANRLMLSLLSEAPYDALNLGDQELVEGAGFILDFSNDKQVKLPIISTNLQWQLSDEPLTSQYKLVRRNAVSIAIIGIVEPTAFSFISSNQLTVSSPAKTLKEIQERIKTHSDLQILLYHGAWPNALNFPKSFPWLDVIILAHSQKKYSHIESKKMILVECGSNGEYIGHLRLRKNKSGWSFENRFIPIDRSIPINQTAQKLVDNYYHNLNHD
;
A
#
# COMPACT_ATOMS: atom_id res chain seq x y z
N MET A 1 54.45 53.65 -66.36
CA MET A 1 54.87 52.68 -65.32
C MET A 1 53.79 52.64 -64.25
N GLY A 2 53.26 51.45 -63.94
CA GLY A 2 52.39 51.21 -62.77
C GLY A 2 50.89 51.07 -63.05
N ILE A 3 50.42 49.85 -63.28
CA ILE A 3 49.00 49.47 -63.23
C ILE A 3 48.65 49.20 -61.75
N PRO A 4 47.60 49.78 -61.15
CA PRO A 4 47.16 49.38 -59.82
C PRO A 4 46.20 48.19 -59.93
N GLY A 5 46.50 47.13 -59.17
CA GLY A 5 45.79 45.86 -59.15
C GLY A 5 44.35 45.96 -58.59
N LYS A 6 43.45 45.20 -59.21
CA LYS A 6 42.09 44.96 -58.71
C LYS A 6 42.14 43.92 -57.58
N ASN A 7 41.75 44.33 -56.37
CA ASN A 7 41.51 43.43 -55.25
C ASN A 7 40.25 42.59 -55.49
N ILE A 8 40.42 41.27 -55.56
CA ILE A 8 39.32 40.29 -55.66
C ILE A 8 39.02 39.82 -54.24
N TYR A 9 37.92 40.28 -53.65
CA TYR A 9 37.44 39.78 -52.38
C TYR A 9 36.81 38.39 -52.57
N ARG A 10 37.49 37.34 -52.09
CA ARG A 10 36.94 35.98 -52.02
C ARG A 10 35.98 35.89 -50.83
N ILE A 11 34.69 35.89 -51.09
CA ILE A 11 33.65 35.59 -50.09
C ILE A 11 33.64 34.07 -49.88
N TRP A 12 34.05 33.61 -48.70
CA TRP A 12 33.88 32.22 -48.27
C TRP A 12 32.48 32.06 -47.67
N ILE A 13 31.56 31.45 -48.42
CA ILE A 13 30.25 31.04 -47.89
C ILE A 13 30.50 29.79 -47.04
N ILE A 14 30.54 29.97 -45.72
CA ILE A 14 30.53 28.85 -44.76
C ILE A 14 29.08 28.34 -44.69
N LEU A 15 28.79 27.27 -45.43
CA LEU A 15 27.56 26.50 -45.31
C LEU A 15 27.57 25.80 -43.94
N PHE A 16 26.93 26.41 -42.94
CA PHE A 16 26.60 25.76 -41.69
C PHE A 16 25.56 24.67 -41.98
N LEU A 17 26.02 23.44 -42.15
CA LEU A 17 25.17 22.25 -42.13
C LEU A 17 24.57 22.13 -40.73
N PHE A 18 23.37 22.66 -40.55
CA PHE A 18 22.54 22.43 -39.37
C PHE A 18 22.16 20.94 -39.35
N SER A 19 23.00 20.09 -38.76
CA SER A 19 22.60 18.71 -38.48
C SER A 19 21.48 18.78 -37.44
N PRO A 20 20.26 18.28 -37.73
CA PRO A 20 19.25 18.16 -36.69
C PRO A 20 19.80 17.16 -35.66
N GLN A 21 20.25 17.65 -34.52
CA GLN A 21 20.51 16.79 -33.38
C GLN A 21 19.16 16.25 -32.94
N ILE A 22 18.88 15.01 -33.31
CA ILE A 22 17.77 14.25 -32.78
C ILE A 22 18.07 14.09 -31.28
N VAL A 23 17.47 14.96 -30.47
CA VAL A 23 17.44 14.80 -29.02
C VAL A 23 16.58 13.57 -28.77
N LEU A 24 17.25 12.42 -28.59
CA LEU A 24 16.60 11.21 -28.11
C LEU A 24 16.19 11.49 -26.67
N LEU A 25 14.96 11.92 -26.45
CA LEU A 25 14.37 11.95 -25.12
C LEU A 25 14.38 10.50 -24.62
N ALA A 26 15.30 10.19 -23.71
CA ALA A 26 15.20 8.98 -22.92
C ALA A 26 13.87 9.07 -22.18
N GLU A 27 12.89 8.27 -22.60
CA GLU A 27 11.61 8.13 -21.91
C GLU A 27 11.94 7.68 -20.49
N SER A 28 11.90 8.60 -19.52
CA SER A 28 12.22 8.25 -18.13
C SER A 28 11.15 7.26 -17.70
N ALA A 29 11.53 6.02 -17.40
CA ALA A 29 10.58 4.99 -17.03
C ALA A 29 9.74 5.46 -15.85
N THR A 30 8.42 5.50 -16.02
CA THR A 30 7.50 5.90 -14.94
C THR A 30 7.64 4.93 -13.78
N GLU A 31 8.04 5.45 -12.62
CA GLU A 31 8.27 4.67 -11.40
C GLU A 31 7.18 4.96 -10.37
N ILE A 32 6.65 3.90 -9.75
CA ILE A 32 5.76 3.95 -8.58
C ILE A 32 6.45 3.25 -7.42
N ASN A 33 6.50 3.93 -6.27
CA ASN A 33 6.95 3.37 -5.01
C ASN A 33 5.71 2.93 -4.23
N LEU A 34 5.44 1.63 -4.19
CA LEU A 34 4.38 1.04 -3.39
C LEU A 34 4.97 0.54 -2.07
N ILE A 35 4.56 1.19 -0.98
CA ILE A 35 4.87 0.78 0.38
C ILE A 35 3.68 0.01 0.93
N TYR A 36 3.94 -1.13 1.56
CA TYR A 36 2.88 -1.99 2.06
C TYR A 36 3.18 -2.55 3.44
N THR A 37 2.13 -2.61 4.26
CA THR A 37 2.08 -3.27 5.57
C THR A 37 0.93 -4.28 5.60
N GLY A 38 0.80 -5.01 6.70
CA GLY A 38 -0.26 -5.99 6.95
C GLY A 38 0.10 -6.84 8.16
N ASN A 39 -0.90 -7.48 8.77
CA ASN A 39 -0.71 -8.34 9.94
C ASN A 39 0.04 -7.63 11.09
N ILE A 40 -0.23 -6.34 11.33
CA ILE A 40 0.41 -5.56 12.40
C ILE A 40 -0.04 -6.09 13.77
N ASN A 41 -1.23 -6.70 13.86
CA ASN A 41 -1.75 -7.37 15.05
C ASN A 41 -1.78 -6.46 16.31
N CYS A 42 -2.08 -5.17 16.14
CA CYS A 42 -2.04 -4.17 17.23
C CYS A 42 -0.68 -4.08 17.96
N THR A 43 0.44 -4.30 17.26
CA THR A 43 1.78 -4.19 17.85
C THR A 43 2.15 -2.71 18.09
N LEU A 44 1.71 -2.15 19.23
CA LEU A 44 1.97 -0.77 19.63
C LEU A 44 3.46 -0.52 19.89
N ASP A 45 4.07 -1.36 20.73
CA ASP A 45 5.48 -1.33 21.12
C ASP A 45 6.31 -2.40 20.40
N ASP A 46 7.62 -2.22 20.45
CA ASP A 46 8.58 -3.22 19.96
C ASP A 46 8.64 -4.46 20.87
N CYS A 47 8.78 -5.64 20.26
CA CYS A 47 9.09 -6.85 21.01
C CYS A 47 10.56 -6.86 21.40
N HIS A 48 10.87 -7.18 22.65
CA HIS A 48 12.20 -7.58 23.11
C HIS A 48 12.40 -9.10 23.00
N CYS A 49 12.15 -9.63 21.81
CA CYS A 49 12.17 -11.07 21.52
C CYS A 49 13.62 -11.57 21.47
N GLU A 50 14.01 -12.43 22.42
CA GLU A 50 15.36 -13.03 22.48
C GLU A 50 16.52 -12.01 22.54
N GLY A 51 16.25 -10.81 23.07
CA GLY A 51 17.24 -9.72 23.16
C GLY A 51 17.37 -8.86 21.89
N GLU A 52 16.64 -9.20 20.84
CA GLU A 52 16.46 -8.36 19.65
C GLU A 52 15.20 -7.51 19.80
N VAL A 53 15.29 -6.27 19.33
CA VAL A 53 14.17 -5.32 19.31
C VAL A 53 13.57 -5.39 17.93
N VAL A 54 12.30 -5.81 17.84
CA VAL A 54 11.63 -6.02 16.56
C VAL A 54 10.24 -5.39 16.58
N GLY A 55 9.90 -4.67 15.51
CA GLY A 55 8.56 -4.10 15.31
C GLY A 55 8.30 -2.83 16.10
N GLY A 56 7.05 -2.67 16.54
CA GLY A 56 6.56 -1.47 17.21
C GLY A 56 6.07 -0.42 16.22
N PHE A 57 4.80 -0.06 16.32
CA PHE A 57 4.18 0.88 15.39
C PHE A 57 4.77 2.29 15.48
N THR A 58 5.36 2.66 16.62
CA THR A 58 6.07 3.94 16.78
C THR A 58 7.32 4.03 15.90
N ARG A 59 8.04 2.92 15.68
CA ARG A 59 9.18 2.86 14.73
C ARG A 59 8.69 2.76 13.28
N ILE A 60 7.61 2.00 13.03
CA ILE A 60 6.96 1.94 11.72
C ILE A 60 6.60 3.36 11.25
N LEU A 61 5.95 4.17 12.10
CA LEU A 61 5.60 5.55 11.77
C LEU A 61 6.81 6.40 11.40
N THR A 62 7.94 6.22 12.08
CA THR A 62 9.18 6.91 11.69
C THR A 62 9.60 6.55 10.27
N VAL A 63 9.62 5.25 9.93
CA VAL A 63 10.02 4.80 8.60
C VAL A 63 9.02 5.27 7.54
N LEU A 64 7.72 5.17 7.79
CA LEU A 64 6.68 5.63 6.87
C LEU A 64 6.80 7.14 6.60
N ASN A 65 7.07 7.95 7.62
CA ASN A 65 7.28 9.39 7.47
C ASN A 65 8.56 9.73 6.68
N GLN A 66 9.64 8.97 6.89
CA GLN A 66 10.87 9.11 6.11
C GLN A 66 10.64 8.73 4.64
N LEU A 67 9.97 7.61 4.38
CA LEU A 67 9.63 7.17 3.02
C LEU A 67 8.72 8.17 2.32
N ASN A 68 7.69 8.69 3.00
CA ASN A 68 6.80 9.70 2.42
C ASN A 68 7.54 11.00 2.10
N SER A 69 8.52 11.39 2.93
CA SER A 69 9.36 12.56 2.66
C SER A 69 10.31 12.32 1.48
N GLN A 70 10.85 11.10 1.35
CA GLN A 70 11.77 10.71 0.28
C GLN A 70 11.05 10.48 -1.07
N TYR A 71 9.83 9.95 -1.01
CA TYR A 71 9.01 9.60 -2.16
C TYR A 71 7.60 10.21 -2.01
N PRO A 72 7.42 11.53 -2.23
CA PRO A 72 6.12 12.19 -2.00
C PRO A 72 4.94 11.64 -2.82
N GLU A 73 5.24 10.96 -3.93
CA GLU A 73 4.25 10.32 -4.82
C GLU A 73 4.11 8.81 -4.54
N MET A 74 4.61 8.32 -3.40
CA MET A 74 4.43 6.93 -3.02
C MET A 74 2.94 6.60 -2.81
N ILE A 75 2.65 5.31 -2.91
CA ILE A 75 1.38 4.72 -2.50
C ILE A 75 1.64 3.93 -1.22
N LEU A 76 0.81 4.14 -0.20
CA LEU A 76 0.89 3.40 1.06
C LEU A 76 -0.38 2.59 1.31
N VAL A 77 -0.25 1.27 1.48
CA VAL A 77 -1.41 0.37 1.67
C VAL A 77 -1.20 -0.62 2.81
N ASP A 78 -2.28 -1.10 3.40
CA ASP A 78 -2.27 -2.19 4.37
C ASP A 78 -3.22 -3.33 3.96
N GLY A 79 -2.74 -4.57 4.06
CA GLY A 79 -3.50 -5.77 3.68
C GLY A 79 -4.60 -6.21 4.65
N GLY A 80 -4.69 -5.62 5.84
CA GLY A 80 -5.59 -5.99 6.93
C GLY A 80 -4.86 -6.68 8.09
N ASP A 81 -5.62 -7.01 9.14
CA ASP A 81 -5.10 -7.50 10.43
C ASP A 81 -4.16 -6.50 11.11
N PHE A 82 -4.59 -5.23 11.16
CA PHE A 82 -3.87 -4.19 11.88
C PHE A 82 -4.33 -4.06 13.34
N LEU A 83 -5.53 -4.54 13.68
CA LEU A 83 -6.02 -4.68 15.05
C LEU A 83 -5.63 -6.02 15.67
N SER A 84 -5.94 -6.20 16.95
CA SER A 84 -5.64 -7.41 17.72
C SER A 84 -6.62 -8.54 17.41
N SER A 85 -6.13 -9.78 17.44
CA SER A 85 -6.92 -11.00 17.26
C SER A 85 -7.84 -11.33 18.45
N TYR A 86 -7.71 -10.58 19.55
CA TYR A 86 -8.57 -10.67 20.72
C TYR A 86 -8.97 -9.28 21.20
N SER A 87 -10.12 -9.21 21.90
CA SER A 87 -10.74 -7.94 22.28
C SER A 87 -9.88 -7.18 23.30
N ILE A 88 -9.37 -6.02 22.88
CA ILE A 88 -8.64 -5.02 23.66
C ILE A 88 -9.04 -3.60 23.19
N PRO A 89 -10.30 -3.17 23.40
CA PRO A 89 -10.88 -2.02 22.71
C PRO A 89 -10.06 -0.72 22.81
N LYS A 90 -9.45 -0.48 23.97
CA LYS A 90 -8.63 0.71 24.23
C LYS A 90 -7.34 0.70 23.38
N ALA A 91 -6.62 -0.42 23.31
CA ALA A 91 -5.44 -0.57 22.46
C ALA A 91 -5.80 -0.52 20.98
N ASN A 92 -6.87 -1.22 20.59
CA ASN A 92 -7.36 -1.19 19.22
C ASN A 92 -7.71 0.24 18.76
N ARG A 93 -8.34 1.05 19.63
CA ARG A 93 -8.63 2.46 19.33
C ARG A 93 -7.38 3.31 19.23
N LEU A 94 -6.38 3.07 20.08
CA LEU A 94 -5.08 3.72 19.98
C LEU A 94 -4.39 3.36 18.65
N MET A 95 -4.39 2.08 18.25
CA MET A 95 -3.81 1.64 16.98
C MET A 95 -4.46 2.35 15.79
N LEU A 96 -5.79 2.44 15.74
CA LEU A 96 -6.50 3.19 14.70
C LEU A 96 -6.08 4.67 14.68
N SER A 97 -5.86 5.28 15.84
CA SER A 97 -5.38 6.66 15.96
C SER A 97 -3.95 6.79 15.42
N LEU A 98 -3.06 5.85 15.75
CA LEU A 98 -1.69 5.83 15.24
C LEU A 98 -1.65 5.61 13.72
N LEU A 99 -2.46 4.70 13.18
CA LEU A 99 -2.57 4.48 11.72
C LEU A 99 -2.93 5.76 10.98
N SER A 100 -3.73 6.64 11.60
CA SER A 100 -4.15 7.91 11.00
C SER A 100 -3.05 8.96 10.89
N GLU A 101 -1.95 8.80 11.64
CA GLU A 101 -0.77 9.65 11.54
C GLU A 101 0.09 9.31 10.30
N ALA A 102 -0.15 8.15 9.68
CA ALA A 102 0.49 7.76 8.43
C ALA A 102 -0.41 8.07 7.22
N PRO A 103 0.16 8.50 6.08
CA PRO A 103 -0.59 8.89 4.89
C PRO A 103 -1.02 7.66 4.07
N TYR A 104 -1.73 6.72 4.70
CA TYR A 104 -2.26 5.56 4.00
C TYR A 104 -3.17 6.01 2.84
N ASP A 105 -3.01 5.37 1.69
CA ASP A 105 -3.95 5.46 0.59
C ASP A 105 -5.08 4.46 0.76
N ALA A 106 -4.85 3.28 1.31
CA ALA A 106 -5.90 2.31 1.57
C ALA A 106 -5.53 1.36 2.72
N LEU A 107 -6.52 1.04 3.55
CA LEU A 107 -6.44 -0.02 4.55
C LEU A 107 -7.52 -1.05 4.23
N ASN A 108 -7.13 -2.27 3.87
CA ASN A 108 -8.10 -3.35 3.70
C ASN A 108 -8.50 -3.90 5.06
N LEU A 109 -9.70 -4.46 5.16
CA LEU A 109 -10.15 -5.13 6.39
C LEU A 109 -9.71 -6.60 6.40
N GLY A 110 -9.27 -7.06 7.57
CA GLY A 110 -9.12 -8.46 7.94
C GLY A 110 -10.16 -8.90 8.97
N ASP A 111 -10.01 -10.13 9.47
CA ASP A 111 -10.92 -10.66 10.48
C ASP A 111 -10.68 -10.01 11.86
N GLN A 112 -9.44 -9.62 12.16
CA GLN A 112 -9.09 -8.98 13.43
C GLN A 112 -9.75 -7.61 13.61
N GLU A 113 -10.06 -6.91 12.52
CA GLU A 113 -10.76 -5.62 12.57
C GLU A 113 -12.19 -5.71 13.14
N LEU A 114 -12.75 -6.92 13.23
CA LEU A 114 -14.12 -7.15 13.68
C LEU A 114 -14.21 -7.81 15.05
N VAL A 115 -13.09 -7.99 15.73
CA VAL A 115 -13.06 -8.61 17.07
C VAL A 115 -13.87 -7.79 18.09
N GLU A 116 -13.91 -6.47 17.94
CA GLU A 116 -14.74 -5.57 18.77
C GLU A 116 -16.17 -5.39 18.24
N GLY A 117 -16.51 -6.08 17.15
CA GLY A 117 -17.75 -5.93 16.40
C GLY A 117 -17.71 -4.83 15.35
N ALA A 118 -18.60 -4.90 14.36
CA ALA A 118 -18.66 -3.96 13.24
C ALA A 118 -18.94 -2.50 13.69
N GLY A 119 -19.62 -2.32 14.83
CA GLY A 119 -19.84 -1.02 15.47
C GLY A 119 -18.56 -0.27 15.83
N PHE A 120 -17.47 -1.00 16.12
CA PHE A 120 -16.21 -0.38 16.50
C PHE A 120 -15.53 0.36 15.34
N ILE A 121 -15.48 -0.29 14.17
CA ILE A 121 -14.95 0.30 12.94
C ILE A 121 -15.86 1.44 12.45
N LEU A 122 -17.16 1.30 12.63
CA LEU A 122 -18.18 2.32 12.37
C LEU A 122 -17.95 3.61 13.16
N ASP A 123 -17.85 3.47 14.49
CA ASP A 123 -17.67 4.61 15.38
C ASP A 123 -16.43 5.40 15.00
N PHE A 124 -15.36 4.68 14.65
CA PHE A 124 -14.12 5.30 14.23
C PHE A 124 -14.23 5.97 12.86
N SER A 125 -14.91 5.34 11.90
CA SER A 125 -15.09 5.90 10.54
C SER A 125 -15.95 7.18 10.54
N ASN A 126 -16.79 7.34 11.56
CA ASN A 126 -17.62 8.53 11.77
C ASN A 126 -16.91 9.65 12.55
N ASP A 127 -15.73 9.39 13.13
CA ASP A 127 -14.96 10.42 13.82
C ASP A 127 -14.40 11.42 12.80
N LYS A 128 -14.80 12.69 12.92
CA LYS A 128 -14.35 13.74 12.01
C LYS A 128 -12.87 14.10 12.20
N GLN A 129 -12.30 13.77 13.35
CA GLN A 129 -10.90 14.05 13.68
C GLN A 129 -9.96 13.00 13.14
N VAL A 130 -10.46 11.80 12.83
CA VAL A 130 -9.64 10.71 12.34
C VAL A 130 -10.19 10.13 11.04
N LYS A 131 -9.38 10.14 9.97
CA LYS A 131 -9.80 9.64 8.66
C LYS A 131 -8.88 8.51 8.22
N LEU A 132 -9.41 7.30 8.25
CA LEU A 132 -8.75 6.13 7.69
C LEU A 132 -9.37 5.78 6.33
N PRO A 133 -8.56 5.50 5.30
CA PRO A 133 -9.06 5.13 3.98
C PRO A 133 -9.43 3.64 3.93
N ILE A 134 -10.39 3.23 4.75
CA ILE A 134 -10.80 1.82 4.83
C ILE A 134 -11.53 1.42 3.55
N ILE A 135 -11.07 0.35 2.93
CA ILE A 135 -11.69 -0.24 1.74
C ILE A 135 -12.07 -1.69 1.98
N SER A 136 -13.15 -2.11 1.33
CA SER A 136 -13.48 -3.52 1.16
C SER A 136 -14.50 -3.66 0.04
N THR A 137 -14.16 -4.45 -0.98
CA THR A 137 -14.98 -4.59 -2.18
C THR A 137 -16.08 -5.63 -2.01
N ASN A 138 -15.83 -6.68 -1.22
CA ASN A 138 -16.70 -7.84 -1.10
C ASN A 138 -17.36 -7.99 0.28
N LEU A 139 -17.23 -6.99 1.16
CA LEU A 139 -18.01 -6.91 2.40
C LEU A 139 -19.27 -6.09 2.15
N GLN A 140 -20.40 -6.62 2.60
CA GLN A 140 -21.66 -5.89 2.66
C GLN A 140 -22.12 -5.81 4.12
N TRP A 141 -22.26 -4.59 4.60
CA TRP A 141 -22.68 -4.31 5.96
C TRP A 141 -24.20 -4.38 6.07
N GLN A 142 -24.69 -5.00 7.15
CA GLN A 142 -26.13 -5.10 7.46
C GLN A 142 -26.56 -4.08 8.52
N LEU A 143 -25.66 -3.17 8.91
CA LEU A 143 -25.90 -2.15 9.95
C LEU A 143 -26.45 -0.83 9.38
N SER A 144 -26.33 -0.63 8.07
CA SER A 144 -26.78 0.58 7.38
C SER A 144 -27.07 0.28 5.91
N ASP A 145 -27.95 1.08 5.31
CA ASP A 145 -28.21 1.02 3.86
C ASP A 145 -27.04 1.59 3.05
N GLU A 146 -26.21 2.45 3.65
CA GLU A 146 -25.01 3.01 3.03
C GLU A 146 -23.77 2.14 3.29
N PRO A 147 -22.86 1.97 2.31
CA PRO A 147 -21.62 1.22 2.50
C PRO A 147 -20.68 1.93 3.49
N LEU A 148 -20.24 1.20 4.52
CA LEU A 148 -19.33 1.73 5.54
C LEU A 148 -17.88 1.83 5.08
N THR A 149 -17.56 1.11 4.01
CA THR A 149 -16.25 1.08 3.38
C THR A 149 -16.39 1.47 1.92
N SER A 150 -15.39 2.18 1.38
CA SER A 150 -15.33 2.34 -0.07
C SER A 150 -15.08 0.97 -0.73
N GLN A 151 -15.75 0.70 -1.85
CA GLN A 151 -15.56 -0.59 -2.53
C GLN A 151 -14.13 -0.75 -3.04
N TYR A 152 -13.56 0.31 -3.62
CA TYR A 152 -12.18 0.38 -4.10
C TYR A 152 -11.76 1.85 -4.15
N LYS A 153 -10.47 2.11 -4.29
CA LYS A 153 -9.93 3.47 -4.43
C LYS A 153 -9.25 3.64 -5.78
N LEU A 154 -9.54 4.76 -6.45
CA LEU A 154 -8.81 5.22 -7.62
C LEU A 154 -7.94 6.40 -7.22
N VAL A 155 -6.64 6.31 -7.45
CA VAL A 155 -5.68 7.38 -7.17
C VAL A 155 -4.81 7.65 -8.40
N ARG A 156 -4.19 8.82 -8.46
CA ARG A 156 -3.25 9.18 -9.53
C ARG A 156 -1.91 9.58 -8.90
N ARG A 157 -0.82 9.01 -9.40
CA ARG A 157 0.57 9.30 -8.99
C ARG A 157 1.49 9.25 -10.20
N ASN A 158 2.41 10.19 -10.36
CA ASN A 158 3.37 10.21 -11.48
C ASN A 158 2.72 9.93 -12.87
N ALA A 159 1.53 10.49 -13.12
CA ALA A 159 0.69 10.28 -14.31
C ALA A 159 0.10 8.86 -14.52
N VAL A 160 0.30 7.94 -13.58
CA VAL A 160 -0.31 6.60 -13.53
C VAL A 160 -1.63 6.68 -12.79
N SER A 161 -2.72 6.20 -13.40
CA SER A 161 -3.97 5.95 -12.68
C SER A 161 -3.91 4.57 -12.01
N ILE A 162 -4.16 4.50 -10.72
CA ILE A 162 -3.96 3.29 -9.90
C ILE A 162 -5.28 2.91 -9.26
N ALA A 163 -5.67 1.65 -9.39
CA ALA A 163 -6.80 1.08 -8.67
C ALA A 163 -6.32 0.22 -7.50
N ILE A 164 -6.87 0.46 -6.32
CA ILE A 164 -6.61 -0.29 -5.10
C ILE A 164 -7.90 -0.97 -4.68
N ILE A 165 -7.88 -2.30 -4.62
CA ILE A 165 -9.04 -3.16 -4.41
C ILE A 165 -8.81 -3.94 -3.12
N GLY A 166 -9.76 -3.91 -2.19
CA GLY A 166 -9.72 -4.71 -0.96
C GLY A 166 -10.60 -5.96 -1.09
N ILE A 167 -10.06 -7.16 -0.86
CA ILE A 167 -10.81 -8.40 -0.88
C ILE A 167 -10.48 -9.21 0.36
N VAL A 168 -11.52 -9.81 0.94
CA VAL A 168 -11.41 -10.74 2.07
C VAL A 168 -11.89 -12.12 1.65
N GLU A 169 -11.16 -13.17 1.98
CA GLU A 169 -11.65 -14.54 1.81
C GLU A 169 -12.74 -14.84 2.86
N PRO A 170 -13.94 -15.35 2.48
CA PRO A 170 -14.98 -15.71 3.44
C PRO A 170 -14.52 -16.65 4.55
N THR A 171 -13.56 -17.52 4.26
CA THR A 171 -13.03 -18.47 5.26
C THR A 171 -12.25 -17.79 6.38
N ALA A 172 -11.63 -16.63 6.13
CA ALA A 172 -10.92 -15.87 7.18
C ALA A 172 -11.91 -15.43 8.29
N PHE A 173 -13.17 -15.20 7.93
CA PHE A 173 -14.20 -14.71 8.86
C PHE A 173 -15.01 -15.85 9.50
N SER A 174 -14.62 -17.11 9.30
CA SER A 174 -15.39 -18.26 9.80
C SER A 174 -15.59 -18.25 11.32
N PHE A 175 -14.71 -17.59 12.06
CA PHE A 175 -14.76 -17.47 13.53
C PHE A 175 -15.34 -16.14 14.01
N ILE A 176 -15.56 -15.18 13.11
CA ILE A 176 -16.23 -13.92 13.42
C ILE A 176 -17.73 -14.13 13.21
N SER A 177 -18.43 -14.49 14.28
CA SER A 177 -19.88 -14.59 14.25
C SER A 177 -20.46 -13.17 14.19
N SER A 178 -20.90 -12.74 13.01
CA SER A 178 -21.67 -11.51 12.91
C SER A 178 -22.86 -11.68 11.97
N ASN A 179 -24.04 -11.39 12.49
CA ASN A 179 -25.23 -11.09 11.68
C ASN A 179 -25.13 -9.65 11.11
N GLN A 180 -23.94 -9.03 11.15
CA GLN A 180 -23.74 -7.61 10.87
C GLN A 180 -23.09 -7.39 9.50
N LEU A 181 -22.60 -8.45 8.85
CA LEU A 181 -22.04 -8.38 7.51
C LEU A 181 -22.21 -9.69 6.75
N THR A 182 -22.09 -9.61 5.43
CA THR A 182 -21.89 -10.76 4.55
C THR A 182 -20.61 -10.59 3.76
N VAL A 183 -19.92 -11.70 3.50
CA VAL A 183 -18.71 -11.75 2.66
C VAL A 183 -19.05 -12.40 1.34
N SER A 184 -19.04 -11.61 0.26
CA SER A 184 -19.26 -12.12 -1.10
C SER A 184 -18.04 -12.89 -1.62
N SER A 185 -18.26 -13.82 -2.55
CA SER A 185 -17.18 -14.59 -3.16
C SER A 185 -16.14 -13.67 -3.85
N PRO A 186 -14.85 -13.78 -3.51
CA PRO A 186 -13.77 -13.02 -4.15
C PRO A 186 -13.83 -13.07 -5.68
N ALA A 187 -14.03 -14.28 -6.23
CA ALA A 187 -14.02 -14.48 -7.67
C ALA A 187 -15.22 -13.84 -8.37
N LYS A 188 -16.40 -13.85 -7.72
CA LYS A 188 -17.59 -13.18 -8.25
C LYS A 188 -17.38 -11.66 -8.23
N THR A 189 -16.97 -11.10 -7.09
CA THR A 189 -16.77 -9.67 -6.93
C THR A 189 -15.72 -9.12 -7.91
N LEU A 190 -14.57 -9.79 -8.05
CA LEU A 190 -13.53 -9.35 -8.99
C LEU A 190 -13.99 -9.37 -10.44
N LYS A 191 -14.80 -10.36 -10.85
CA LYS A 191 -15.40 -10.39 -12.20
C LYS A 191 -16.35 -9.21 -12.43
N GLU A 192 -17.17 -8.87 -11.45
CA GLU A 192 -18.16 -7.79 -11.54
C GLU A 192 -17.50 -6.41 -11.70
N ILE A 193 -16.34 -6.19 -11.08
CA ILE A 193 -15.65 -4.88 -11.15
C ILE A 193 -14.60 -4.80 -12.27
N GLN A 194 -14.20 -5.92 -12.86
CA GLN A 194 -13.04 -6.03 -13.76
C GLN A 194 -13.04 -4.99 -14.89
N GLU A 195 -14.12 -4.88 -15.67
CA GLU A 195 -14.15 -3.97 -16.82
C GLU A 195 -14.00 -2.51 -16.39
N ARG A 196 -14.70 -2.12 -15.33
CA ARG A 196 -14.64 -0.78 -14.76
C ARG A 196 -13.24 -0.45 -14.24
N ILE A 197 -12.58 -1.37 -13.53
CA ILE A 197 -11.23 -1.11 -13.03
C ILE A 197 -10.22 -0.99 -14.18
N LYS A 198 -10.21 -1.94 -15.11
CA LYS A 198 -9.26 -1.96 -16.23
C LYS A 198 -9.38 -0.73 -17.13
N THR A 199 -10.58 -0.20 -17.29
CA THR A 199 -10.82 0.98 -18.14
C THR A 199 -10.35 2.29 -17.50
N HIS A 200 -10.23 2.34 -16.17
CA HIS A 200 -9.93 3.56 -15.42
C HIS A 200 -8.56 3.56 -14.73
N SER A 201 -7.75 2.51 -14.91
CA SER A 201 -6.44 2.39 -14.27
C SER A 201 -5.38 1.76 -15.16
N ASP A 202 -4.14 2.23 -14.99
CA ASP A 202 -2.92 1.70 -15.57
C ASP A 202 -2.27 0.62 -14.71
N LEU A 203 -2.51 0.67 -13.39
CA LEU A 203 -1.96 -0.25 -12.39
C LEU A 203 -3.08 -0.75 -11.47
N GLN A 204 -3.16 -2.06 -11.27
CA GLN A 204 -4.16 -2.70 -10.42
C GLN A 204 -3.52 -3.43 -9.23
N ILE A 205 -3.82 -2.93 -8.03
CA ILE A 205 -3.32 -3.45 -6.75
C ILE A 205 -4.49 -4.14 -6.04
N LEU A 206 -4.34 -5.43 -5.76
CA LEU A 206 -5.24 -6.20 -4.92
C LEU A 206 -4.64 -6.32 -3.51
N LEU A 207 -5.34 -5.80 -2.51
CA LEU A 207 -5.12 -6.11 -1.10
C LEU A 207 -5.98 -7.32 -0.78
N TYR A 208 -5.37 -8.48 -0.60
CA TYR A 208 -6.07 -9.75 -0.39
C TYR A 208 -5.81 -10.28 1.02
N HIS A 209 -6.88 -10.34 1.80
CA HIS A 209 -6.89 -10.88 3.14
C HIS A 209 -7.40 -12.32 3.12
N GLY A 210 -6.50 -13.29 3.10
CA GLY A 210 -6.89 -14.70 3.00
C GLY A 210 -5.72 -15.67 2.95
N ALA A 211 -6.02 -16.95 2.79
CA ALA A 211 -4.98 -17.97 2.83
C ALA A 211 -4.07 -17.91 1.59
N TRP A 212 -2.76 -17.99 1.80
CA TRP A 212 -1.74 -18.01 0.74
C TRP A 212 -2.03 -18.98 -0.43
N PRO A 213 -2.47 -20.24 -0.20
CA PRO A 213 -2.78 -21.17 -1.30
C PRO A 213 -3.86 -20.66 -2.26
N ASN A 214 -4.84 -19.90 -1.76
CA ASN A 214 -5.88 -19.33 -2.60
C ASN A 214 -5.32 -18.19 -3.46
N ALA A 215 -4.40 -17.41 -2.90
CA ALA A 215 -3.78 -16.28 -3.58
C ALA A 215 -3.00 -16.69 -4.84
N LEU A 216 -2.42 -17.90 -4.85
CA LEU A 216 -1.71 -18.47 -6.00
C LEU A 216 -2.61 -18.69 -7.23
N ASN A 217 -3.95 -18.69 -7.08
CA ASN A 217 -4.87 -18.85 -8.20
C ASN A 217 -5.18 -17.53 -8.92
N PHE A 218 -4.99 -16.37 -8.28
CA PHE A 218 -5.29 -15.06 -8.90
C PHE A 218 -4.54 -14.80 -10.20
N PRO A 219 -3.23 -15.09 -10.36
CA PRO A 219 -2.54 -14.88 -11.64
C PRO A 219 -3.21 -15.56 -12.83
N LYS A 220 -3.76 -16.76 -12.61
CA LYS A 220 -4.44 -17.53 -13.66
C LYS A 220 -5.88 -17.04 -13.89
N SER A 221 -6.61 -16.76 -12.82
CA SER A 221 -8.04 -16.40 -12.90
C SER A 221 -8.29 -14.94 -13.22
N PHE A 222 -7.36 -14.05 -12.85
CA PHE A 222 -7.46 -12.60 -12.93
C PHE A 222 -6.15 -11.98 -13.44
N PRO A 223 -5.72 -12.32 -14.68
CA PRO A 223 -4.45 -11.85 -15.25
C PRO A 223 -4.42 -10.33 -15.56
N TRP A 224 -5.48 -9.61 -15.20
CA TRP A 224 -5.56 -8.17 -15.30
C TRP A 224 -5.08 -7.46 -14.03
N LEU A 225 -4.82 -8.17 -12.94
CA LEU A 225 -4.17 -7.60 -11.77
C LEU A 225 -2.65 -7.52 -12.00
N ASP A 226 -1.99 -6.54 -11.40
CA ASP A 226 -0.53 -6.38 -11.50
C ASP A 226 0.18 -6.72 -10.18
N VAL A 227 -0.43 -6.37 -9.05
CA VAL A 227 0.14 -6.56 -7.71
C VAL A 227 -0.89 -7.19 -6.79
N ILE A 228 -0.45 -8.18 -6.02
CA ILE A 228 -1.21 -8.75 -4.91
C ILE A 228 -0.41 -8.53 -3.62
N ILE A 229 -0.98 -7.74 -2.71
CA ILE A 229 -0.52 -7.62 -1.34
C ILE A 229 -1.36 -8.59 -0.51
N LEU A 230 -0.75 -9.70 -0.10
CA LEU A 230 -1.35 -10.71 0.75
C LEU A 230 -1.24 -10.27 2.22
N ALA A 231 -2.24 -10.63 3.02
CA ALA A 231 -2.25 -10.63 4.48
C ALA A 231 -2.94 -11.92 4.98
N HIS A 232 -3.18 -12.05 6.29
CA HIS A 232 -3.75 -13.22 6.99
C HIS A 232 -2.79 -14.41 7.18
N SER A 233 -1.94 -14.70 6.20
CA SER A 233 -1.05 -15.87 6.26
C SER A 233 0.17 -15.67 7.17
N GLN A 234 0.46 -14.41 7.53
CA GLN A 234 1.51 -13.98 8.44
C GLN A 234 2.93 -14.43 8.02
N LYS A 235 3.17 -14.55 6.70
CA LYS A 235 4.47 -14.97 6.16
C LYS A 235 5.22 -13.81 5.53
N LYS A 236 6.54 -13.81 5.66
CA LYS A 236 7.39 -12.95 4.82
C LYS A 236 7.60 -13.66 3.49
N TYR A 237 7.01 -13.14 2.42
CA TYR A 237 6.98 -13.80 1.12
C TYR A 237 7.05 -12.81 -0.04
N SER A 238 7.78 -13.17 -1.09
CA SER A 238 7.84 -12.41 -2.34
C SER A 238 7.99 -13.39 -3.48
N HIS A 239 7.04 -13.37 -4.42
CA HIS A 239 7.04 -14.30 -5.54
C HIS A 239 6.46 -13.67 -6.80
N ILE A 240 7.13 -13.96 -7.91
CA ILE A 240 6.78 -13.45 -9.22
C ILE A 240 6.14 -14.62 -9.98
N GLU A 241 4.81 -14.67 -9.97
CA GLU A 241 4.04 -15.74 -10.63
C GLU A 241 4.08 -15.63 -12.17
N SER A 242 4.41 -14.46 -12.70
CA SER A 242 4.62 -14.25 -14.14
C SER A 242 5.43 -12.97 -14.41
N LYS A 243 5.86 -12.73 -15.65
CA LYS A 243 6.49 -11.44 -16.05
C LYS A 243 5.62 -10.20 -15.81
N LYS A 244 4.35 -10.34 -15.42
CA LYS A 244 3.36 -9.26 -15.34
C LYS A 244 2.69 -9.11 -13.98
N MET A 245 2.87 -10.04 -13.05
CA MET A 245 2.22 -9.99 -11.73
C MET A 245 3.19 -10.39 -10.63
N ILE A 246 3.16 -9.66 -9.52
CA ILE A 246 3.88 -9.98 -8.30
C ILE A 246 2.92 -10.20 -7.13
N LEU A 247 3.21 -11.21 -6.30
CA LEU A 247 2.54 -11.48 -5.04
C LEU A 247 3.55 -11.29 -3.90
N VAL A 248 3.18 -10.47 -2.91
CA VAL A 248 4.02 -10.17 -1.75
C VAL A 248 3.23 -10.21 -0.44
N GLU A 249 3.90 -10.55 0.65
CA GLU A 249 3.39 -10.49 2.03
C GLU A 249 4.53 -10.04 2.96
N CYS A 250 4.23 -9.18 3.94
CA CYS A 250 5.23 -8.49 4.76
C CYS A 250 5.43 -9.07 6.16
N GLY A 251 5.17 -10.37 6.37
CA GLY A 251 5.36 -11.01 7.69
C GLY A 251 4.21 -10.70 8.64
N SER A 252 4.53 -10.57 9.92
CA SER A 252 3.56 -10.24 10.98
C SER A 252 4.15 -9.29 12.01
N ASN A 253 3.31 -8.81 12.93
CA ASN A 253 3.67 -7.99 14.09
C ASN A 253 4.52 -6.75 13.76
N GLY A 254 4.39 -6.23 12.53
CA GLY A 254 5.14 -5.07 12.11
C GLY A 254 6.65 -5.28 11.99
N GLU A 255 7.13 -6.52 11.89
CA GLU A 255 8.57 -6.83 11.79
C GLU A 255 9.22 -6.23 10.54
N TYR A 256 8.43 -6.01 9.47
CA TYR A 256 8.90 -5.45 8.22
C TYR A 256 7.90 -4.48 7.60
N ILE A 257 8.42 -3.49 6.89
CA ILE A 257 7.68 -2.74 5.88
C ILE A 257 8.10 -3.24 4.50
N GLY A 258 7.13 -3.51 3.64
CA GLY A 258 7.37 -3.84 2.24
C GLY A 258 7.61 -2.59 1.40
N HIS A 259 8.64 -2.61 0.54
CA HIS A 259 8.90 -1.58 -0.46
C HIS A 259 8.99 -2.22 -1.84
N LEU A 260 7.91 -2.12 -2.59
CA LEU A 260 7.82 -2.56 -3.96
C LEU A 260 8.01 -1.38 -4.92
N ARG A 261 9.09 -1.42 -5.70
CA ARG A 261 9.32 -0.48 -6.80
C ARG A 261 8.77 -1.07 -8.09
N LEU A 262 7.86 -0.33 -8.73
CA LEU A 262 7.30 -0.68 -10.02
C LEU A 262 7.82 0.28 -11.08
N ARG A 263 8.30 -0.25 -12.20
CA ARG A 263 8.68 0.56 -13.37
C ARG A 263 7.85 0.14 -14.58
N LYS A 264 7.17 1.09 -15.21
CA LYS A 264 6.40 0.85 -16.43
C LYS A 264 7.36 0.57 -17.59
N ASN A 265 7.10 -0.51 -18.34
CA ASN A 265 7.84 -0.90 -19.53
C ASN A 265 6.87 -1.22 -20.68
N LYS A 266 7.40 -1.50 -21.88
CA LYS A 266 6.57 -1.80 -23.07
C LYS A 266 5.69 -3.05 -22.95
N SER A 267 5.99 -3.94 -22.01
CA SER A 267 5.33 -5.25 -21.82
C SER A 267 4.51 -5.35 -20.53
N GLY A 268 4.45 -4.29 -19.71
CA GLY A 268 3.78 -4.26 -18.41
C GLY A 268 4.64 -3.55 -17.35
N TRP A 269 4.63 -4.08 -16.12
CA TRP A 269 5.42 -3.58 -15.00
C TRP A 269 6.61 -4.50 -14.72
N SER A 270 7.76 -3.93 -14.36
CA SER A 270 8.85 -4.67 -13.72
C SER A 270 8.85 -4.36 -12.24
N PHE A 271 9.23 -5.36 -11.43
CA PHE A 271 9.08 -5.34 -9.99
C PHE A 271 10.43 -5.52 -9.28
N GLU A 272 10.72 -4.67 -8.31
CA GLU A 272 11.82 -4.86 -7.36
C GLU A 272 11.26 -4.71 -5.95
N ASN A 273 11.22 -5.80 -5.19
CA ASN A 273 10.72 -5.81 -3.83
C ASN A 273 11.85 -5.85 -2.81
N ARG A 274 11.70 -5.10 -1.71
CA ARG A 274 12.59 -5.14 -0.55
C ARG A 274 11.77 -5.13 0.73
N PHE A 275 12.26 -5.81 1.75
CA PHE A 275 11.72 -5.75 3.10
C PHE A 275 12.62 -4.87 3.96
N ILE A 276 12.06 -3.82 4.54
CA ILE A 276 12.74 -2.94 5.48
C ILE A 276 12.47 -3.51 6.88
N PRO A 277 13.48 -4.10 7.56
CA PRO A 277 13.30 -4.61 8.91
C PRO A 277 13.04 -3.45 9.88
N ILE A 278 12.14 -3.67 10.83
CA ILE A 278 11.87 -2.72 11.90
C ILE A 278 12.63 -3.18 13.15
N ASP A 279 13.78 -2.55 13.39
CA ASP A 279 14.69 -2.88 14.47
C ASP A 279 15.09 -1.64 15.33
N ARG A 280 15.91 -1.87 16.36
CA ARG A 280 16.39 -0.81 17.28
C ARG A 280 17.12 0.36 16.62
N SER A 281 17.65 0.20 15.41
CA SER A 281 18.40 1.27 14.72
C SER A 281 17.48 2.39 14.23
N ILE A 282 16.19 2.11 14.06
CA ILE A 282 15.19 3.09 13.65
C ILE A 282 14.74 3.88 14.87
N PRO A 283 14.85 5.22 14.90
CA PRO A 283 14.39 5.98 16.07
C PRO A 283 12.87 5.89 16.25
N ILE A 284 12.42 5.90 17.50
CA ILE A 284 11.00 5.92 17.87
C ILE A 284 10.38 7.28 17.48
N ASN A 285 9.17 7.27 16.94
CA ASN A 285 8.37 8.48 16.79
C ASN A 285 7.90 8.98 18.16
N GLN A 286 8.48 10.09 18.63
CA GLN A 286 8.26 10.61 19.97
C GLN A 286 6.82 11.07 20.23
N THR A 287 6.09 11.54 19.21
CA THR A 287 4.69 11.93 19.36
C THR A 287 3.81 10.69 19.55
N ALA A 288 4.03 9.67 18.71
CA ALA A 288 3.35 8.39 18.84
C ALA A 288 3.67 7.70 20.17
N GLN A 289 4.94 7.70 20.59
CA GLN A 289 5.35 7.09 21.85
C GLN A 289 4.65 7.70 23.05
N LYS A 290 4.46 9.03 23.09
CA LYS A 290 3.70 9.67 24.17
C LYS A 290 2.25 9.17 24.25
N LEU A 291 1.61 8.88 23.12
CA LEU A 291 0.25 8.32 23.11
C LEU A 291 0.25 6.90 23.69
N VAL A 292 1.26 6.10 23.32
CA VAL A 292 1.46 4.74 23.83
C VAL A 292 1.77 4.73 25.33
N ASP A 293 2.70 5.57 25.79
CA ASP A 293 3.06 5.71 27.20
C ASP A 293 1.85 6.14 28.04
N ASN A 294 1.05 7.10 27.55
CA ASN A 294 -0.17 7.54 28.22
C ASN A 294 -1.21 6.40 28.33
N TYR A 295 -1.33 5.57 27.29
CA TYR A 295 -2.20 4.40 27.33
C TYR A 295 -1.80 3.43 28.44
N TYR A 296 -0.51 3.06 28.52
CA TYR A 296 -0.02 2.16 29.56
C TYR A 296 -0.09 2.78 30.96
N HIS A 297 0.14 4.09 31.09
CA HIS A 297 -0.04 4.77 32.36
C HIS A 297 -1.48 4.66 32.88
N ASN A 298 -2.46 4.91 32.01
CA ASN A 298 -3.88 4.85 32.38
C ASN A 298 -4.35 3.42 32.70
N LEU A 299 -3.82 2.39 32.02
CA LEU A 299 -4.13 0.99 32.34
C LEU A 299 -3.73 0.58 33.77
N ASN A 300 -2.66 1.18 34.31
CA ASN A 300 -2.20 0.87 35.67
C ASN A 300 -3.00 1.58 36.76
N HIS A 301 -3.98 2.42 36.37
CA HIS A 301 -4.81 3.22 37.27
C HIS A 301 -6.31 2.90 37.18
N ASP A 302 -6.70 1.98 36.29
CA ASP A 302 -8.06 1.42 36.14
C ASP A 302 -8.20 0.07 36.87
#